data_AF-A0A1F6QUK7-F1
#
_entry.id   AF-A0A1F6QUK7-F1
#
_cell.length_a   1.000
_cell.length_b   1.000
_cell.length_c   1.000
_cell.angle_alpha   90.00
_cell.angle_beta   90.00
_cell.angle_gamma   90.00
#
_symmetry.space_group_name_H-M   'P 1'
#
loop_
_entity.id
_entity.type
_entity.pdbx_description
1 polymer ?
#
loop_
_entity_poly.entity_id
_entity_poly.type
_entity_poly.pdbx_seq_one_letter_code
_entity_poly.pdbx_strand_id
1 'polypeptide(L)' 'MQKIIIDVGSSTVKVYSLSDGGELNLLETKSFKFKDGFDPKLGVTEKNKQSLFDYINKIANEHENTLLKVYATYVPK' A
#
# COMPACT_ATOMS: atom_id res chain seq x y z
N MET A 1 9.12 4.27 18.98
CA MET A 1 9.16 3.20 17.98
C MET A 1 8.50 3.70 16.71
N GLN A 2 9.29 3.91 15.65
CA GLN A 2 8.77 4.34 14.34
C GLN A 2 7.79 3.28 13.79
N LYS A 3 6.77 3.71 13.04
CA LYS A 3 5.80 2.82 12.40
C LYS A 3 5.79 3.10 10.90
N ILE A 4 5.60 2.06 10.10
CA ILE A 4 5.34 2.20 8.66
C ILE A 4 3.84 2.08 8.42
N ILE A 5 3.30 3.03 7.66
CA ILE A 5 1.90 3.04 7.23
C ILE A 5 1.87 2.92 5.73
N ILE A 6 1.16 1.92 5.22
CA ILE A 6 0.88 1.72 3.80
C ILE A 6 -0.58 2.09 3.57
N ASP A 7 -0.82 3.11 2.75
CA ASP A 7 -2.15 3.52 2.29
C ASP A 7 -2.36 3.04 0.85
N VAL A 8 -3.23 2.05 0.68
CA VAL A 8 -3.62 1.47 -0.61
C VAL A 8 -4.84 2.22 -1.13
N GLY A 9 -4.57 3.15 -2.05
CA GLY A 9 -5.57 3.86 -2.82
C GLY A 9 -5.96 3.13 -4.11
N SER A 10 -6.95 3.68 -4.80
CA SER A 10 -7.46 3.11 -6.06
C SER A 10 -6.50 3.20 -7.26
N SER A 11 -5.52 4.09 -7.19
CA SER A 11 -4.53 4.31 -8.27
C SER A 11 -3.10 4.35 -7.77
N THR A 12 -2.89 4.48 -6.47
CA THR A 12 -1.57 4.62 -5.87
C THR A 12 -1.52 3.93 -4.52
N VAL A 13 -0.34 3.43 -4.18
CA VAL A 13 0.00 2.98 -2.84
C VAL A 13 1.05 3.94 -2.29
N LYS A 14 0.77 4.54 -1.13
CA LYS A 14 1.67 5.47 -0.47
C LYS A 14 2.24 4.83 0.79
N VAL A 15 3.51 5.08 1.05
CA VAL A 15 4.22 4.56 2.22
C VAL A 15 4.65 5.75 3.07
N TYR A 16 4.32 5.70 4.34
CA TYR A 16 4.66 6.74 5.30
C TYR A 16 5.43 6.15 6.47
N SER A 17 6.34 6.96 7.05
CA SER A 17 6.79 6.72 8.41
C SER A 17 6.03 7.62 9.38
N LEU A 18 5.57 7.05 10.49
CA LEU A 18 4.98 7.77 11.61
C LEU A 18 5.98 7.78 12.77
N SER A 19 6.40 8.97 13.19
CA SER A 19 7.24 9.16 14.38
C SER A 19 6.42 9.05 15.66
N ASP A 20 7.10 8.87 16.80
CA ASP A 20 6.43 8.83 18.11
C ASP A 20 5.74 10.15 18.46
N GLY A 21 6.23 11.28 17.92
CA GLY A 21 5.62 12.59 18.04
C GLY A 21 4.36 12.79 17.17
N GLY A 22 3.96 11.78 16.40
CA GLY A 22 2.78 11.83 15.55
C GLY A 22 3.01 12.42 14.15
N GLU A 23 4.27 12.71 13.79
CA GLU A 23 4.60 13.27 12.48
C GLU A 23 4.59 12.20 11.40
N LEU A 24 3.90 12.48 10.31
CA LEU A 24 3.76 11.59 9.17
C LEU A 24 4.65 12.07 8.03
N ASN A 25 5.65 11.27 7.66
CA ASN A 25 6.57 11.57 6.55
C ASN A 25 6.30 10.61 5.39
N LEU A 26 6.04 11.14 4.20
CA LEU A 26 5.89 10.34 2.97
C LEU A 26 7.26 9.83 2.53
N LEU A 27 7.40 8.51 2.40
CA LEU A 27 8.63 7.85 1.96
C LEU A 27 8.58 7.53 0.47
N GLU A 28 7.49 6.89 0.01
CA GLU A 28 7.33 6.45 -1.36
C GLU A 28 5.88 6.58 -1.82
N THR A 29 5.68 6.86 -3.11
CA THR A 29 4.40 6.71 -3.79
C THR A 29 4.61 5.86 -5.04
N LYS A 30 3.85 4.78 -5.16
CA LYS A 30 3.87 3.90 -6.33
C LYS A 30 2.49 3.84 -6.98
N SER A 31 2.44 4.07 -8.28
CA SER A 31 1.21 3.93 -9.06
C SER A 31 0.87 2.47 -9.30
N PHE A 32 -0.40 2.13 -9.12
CA PHE A 32 -0.98 0.84 -9.44
C PHE A 32 -2.19 1.04 -10.33
N LYS A 33 -2.28 0.24 -11.40
CA LYS A 33 -3.43 0.29 -12.32
C LYS A 33 -4.53 -0.66 -11.86
N PHE A 34 -5.02 -0.49 -10.63
CA PHE A 34 -6.04 -1.40 -10.06
C PHE A 34 -7.35 -1.40 -10.84
N LYS A 35 -7.67 -0.29 -11.51
CA LYS A 35 -8.84 -0.15 -12.38
C LYS A 35 -8.74 -0.95 -13.68
N ASP A 36 -7.51 -1.21 -14.15
CA ASP A 36 -7.30 -1.97 -15.39
C ASP A 36 -7.70 -3.43 -15.16
N GLY A 37 -8.79 -3.85 -15.81
CA GLY A 37 -9.38 -5.17 -15.63
C GLY A 37 -10.11 -5.35 -14.29
N PHE A 38 -10.49 -4.27 -13.62
CA PHE A 38 -11.35 -4.35 -12.43
C PHE A 38 -12.73 -4.85 -12.81
N ASP A 39 -13.19 -5.89 -12.12
CA ASP A 39 -14.54 -6.41 -12.23
C ASP A 39 -15.31 -6.13 -10.92
N PRO A 40 -16.55 -5.61 -10.96
CA PRO A 40 -17.29 -5.30 -9.74
C PRO A 40 -17.68 -6.51 -8.88
N LYS A 41 -17.66 -7.72 -9.44
CA LYS A 41 -17.95 -8.98 -8.75
C LYS A 41 -16.68 -9.72 -8.35
N LEU A 42 -15.65 -9.71 -9.21
CA LEU A 42 -14.40 -10.46 -9.01
C LEU A 42 -13.27 -9.60 -8.41
N GLY A 43 -13.40 -8.27 -8.45
CA GLY A 43 -12.45 -7.31 -7.93
C GLY A 43 -11.28 -7.03 -8.88
N VAL A 44 -10.12 -6.71 -8.31
CA VAL A 44 -8.87 -6.49 -9.05
C VAL A 44 -8.34 -7.81 -9.64
N THR A 45 -7.63 -7.70 -10.76
CA THR A 45 -7.00 -8.86 -11.43
C THR A 45 -5.97 -9.56 -10.54
N GLU A 46 -5.74 -10.87 -10.74
CA GLU A 46 -4.71 -11.62 -10.03
C GLU A 46 -3.31 -11.03 -10.24
N LYS A 47 -3.02 -10.52 -11.44
CA LYS A 47 -1.77 -9.81 -11.73
C LYS A 47 -1.57 -8.59 -10.83
N ASN A 48 -2.63 -7.80 -10.64
CA ASN A 48 -2.59 -6.62 -9.77
C ASN A 48 -2.49 -7.02 -8.29
N LYS A 49 -3.14 -8.10 -7.86
CA LYS A 49 -3.01 -8.64 -6.49
C LYS A 49 -1.57 -9.07 -6.21
N GLN A 50 -0.97 -9.86 -7.10
CA GLN A 50 0.41 -10.30 -6.94
C GLN A 50 1.38 -9.13 -6.89
N SER A 51 1.20 -8.15 -7.79
CA SER A 51 2.04 -6.94 -7.81
C SER A 51 1.94 -6.14 -6.51
N LEU A 52 0.76 -6.11 -5.88
CA LEU A 52 0.55 -5.45 -4.59
C LEU A 52 1.24 -6.21 -3.46
N PHE A 53 1.09 -7.54 -3.41
CA PHE A 53 1.76 -8.36 -2.40
C PHE A 53 3.28 -8.30 -2.51
N ASP A 54 3.84 -8.39 -3.71
CA ASP A 54 5.27 -8.26 -3.93
C ASP A 54 5.80 -6.91 -3.44
N TYR A 55 5.02 -5.84 -3.65
CA TYR A 55 5.38 -4.51 -3.19
C TYR A 55 5.29 -4.36 -1.66
N ILE A 56 4.23 -4.86 -1.03
CA ILE A 56 4.11 -4.84 0.44
C ILE A 56 5.22 -5.69 1.08
N ASN A 57 5.52 -6.86 0.53
CA ASN A 57 6.59 -7.73 1.02
C ASN A 57 7.97 -7.06 0.88
N LYS A 58 8.22 -6.35 -0.23
CA LYS A 58 9.43 -5.54 -0.38
C LYS A 58 9.56 -4.51 0.76
N ILE A 59 8.50 -3.74 1.03
CA ILE A 59 8.49 -2.74 2.12
C ILE A 59 8.68 -3.41 3.49
N ALA A 60 8.02 -4.55 3.73
CA ALA A 60 8.17 -5.28 4.98
C ALA A 60 9.62 -5.74 5.20
N ASN A 61 10.29 -6.25 4.16
CA ASN A 61 11.69 -6.65 4.22
C ASN A 61 12.65 -5.46 4.43
N GLU A 62 12.38 -4.31 3.81
CA GLU A 62 13.15 -3.08 4.00
C GLU A 62 13.00 -2.51 5.43
N HIS A 63 11.95 -2.90 6.15
CA HIS A 63 11.60 -2.40 7.48
C HIS A 63 11.36 -3.52 8.51
N GLU A 64 12.12 -4.63 8.45
CA GLU A 64 11.89 -5.88 9.19
C GLU A 64 11.63 -5.71 10.71
N ASN A 65 12.23 -4.70 11.34
CA ASN A 65 12.10 -4.42 12.77
C ASN A 65 11.09 -3.30 13.12
N THR A 66 10.23 -2.94 12.19
CA THR A 66 9.30 -1.80 12.33
C THR A 66 7.85 -2.28 12.23
N LEU A 67 6.98 -1.76 13.10
CA LEU A 67 5.57 -2.10 13.03
C LEU A 67 4.97 -1.55 11.73
N LEU A 68 4.40 -2.45 10.92
CA LEU A 68 3.77 -2.12 9.64
C LEU A 68 2.25 -2.18 9.76
N LYS A 69 1.57 -1.17 9.24
CA LYS A 69 0.10 -1.09 9.17
C LYS A 69 -0.34 -0.82 7.74
N VAL A 70 -1.27 -1.62 7.24
CA VAL A 70 -1.85 -1.46 5.91
C VAL A 70 -3.30 -0.97 6.04
N TYR A 71 -3.62 0.08 5.31
CA TYR A 71 -4.96 0.61 5.14
C TYR A 71 -5.34 0.55 3.67
N ALA A 72 -6.61 0.29 3.38
CA ALA A 72 -7.10 0.22 2.02
C ALA A 72 -8.38 1.05 1.89
N THR A 73 -8.44 1.83 0.82
CA THR A 73 -9.60 2.67 0.49
C THR A 73 -10.33 2.14 -0.75
N TYR A 74 -11.50 2.71 -1.02
CA TYR A 74 -12.37 2.26 -2.11
C TYR A 74 -11.71 2.40 -3.49
N VAL A 75 -11.91 1.39 -4.34
CA VAL A 75 -11.58 1.45 -5.77
C VAL A 75 -12.86 1.84 -6.54
N PRO A 76 -13.00 3.09 -7.03
CA PRO A 76 -14.15 3.49 -7.82
C PRO A 76 -14.09 2.89 -9.22
N LYS A 77 -15.28 2.55 -9.74
CA LYS A 77 -15.50 2.22 -11.16
C LYS A 77 -14.98 3.32 -12.09
#